data_AF-A0A4T0BPC0-F1
#
_entry.id   AF-A0A4T0BPC0-F1
#
_cell.length_a   1.000
_cell.length_b   1.000
_cell.length_c   1.000
_cell.angle_alpha   90.00
_cell.angle_beta   90.00
_cell.angle_gamma   90.00
#
_symmetry.space_group_name_H-M   'P 1'
#
loop_
_entity.id
_entity.type
_entity.pdbx_description
1 polymer ?
#
loop_
_entity_poly.entity_id
_entity_poly.type
_entity_poly.pdbx_seq_one_letter_code
_entity_poly.pdbx_strand_id
1 'polypeptide(L)'
;MAHLRDTGHNYQRPSATNGASQINGDVYFTPGGSGDSESASFLFTSLAKQLATRRDTATQATSSAHIALQDALREALRQDPDVIRKSRQEQWDKLIIRPLTCFFAKLQDVSPTTSAVLVIDALDECSNENDIKGIIRTMARQQLPHARLRIIITSRPETLVRLEFSDKRNILHSSLSLDDVPQHVIDADLARFLHSRFDAIRDHQEGLTEDWPGLHALNKLLRRCGGLFIYAETLCLYLEEDCQHSQSRLQTVLNKTTLQGKGHTTALDDMYLTVLTNAFKNLSKLSESEKDRSKDLYDHVVGSIVVLQDDLSTSTLSCLTRVSHFDIMAILHRLRSVIKQSGIESPITLLHETFREFVSDQRRCKDVHLAVDTKTAHRRTFNDCLHVLSAHLKQDLCDLKDPGIAVYDPRVDSVKILDGLPLHVQYAVCHWTIHLERGGIDATDLCAIDTFLHKHLLHWVEAMSWLNKYPEAVESISRLYELLVIYDKT
;
A
#
# COMPACT_ATOMS: atom_id res chain seq x y z
N MET A 1 17.63 -36.76 11.83
CA MET A 1 16.78 -37.88 11.33
C MET A 1 16.38 -37.53 9.90
N ALA A 2 17.24 -37.79 8.93
CA ALA A 2 17.44 -39.06 8.21
C ALA A 2 16.52 -39.18 6.98
N HIS A 3 17.15 -39.13 5.80
CA HIS A 3 16.80 -39.67 4.49
C HIS A 3 15.34 -40.06 4.18
N LEU A 4 14.84 -39.57 3.04
CA LEU A 4 14.23 -40.42 2.00
C LEU A 4 14.29 -39.71 0.63
N ARG A 5 14.83 -40.42 -0.35
CA ARG A 5 14.82 -40.12 -1.79
C ARG A 5 13.51 -40.64 -2.39
N ASP A 6 12.92 -39.81 -3.25
CA ASP A 6 12.39 -40.11 -4.60
C ASP A 6 11.29 -41.19 -4.78
N THR A 7 10.10 -40.76 -5.18
CA THR A 7 9.41 -41.19 -6.42
C THR A 7 8.28 -40.19 -6.75
N GLY A 8 8.17 -39.82 -8.02
CA GLY A 8 7.24 -38.81 -8.52
C GLY A 8 5.77 -39.22 -8.47
N HIS A 9 4.91 -38.26 -8.13
CA HIS A 9 3.58 -38.03 -8.70
C HIS A 9 2.98 -36.75 -8.10
N ASN A 10 2.39 -35.91 -8.96
CA ASN A 10 1.46 -34.80 -8.71
C ASN A 10 1.36 -34.26 -7.27
N TYR A 11 1.97 -33.10 -7.02
CA TYR A 11 1.72 -32.30 -5.82
C TYR A 11 0.31 -31.68 -5.87
N GLN A 12 -0.68 -32.41 -5.38
CA GLN A 12 -1.86 -31.84 -4.74
C GLN A 12 -1.46 -31.37 -3.33
N ARG A 13 -1.95 -30.19 -2.93
CA ARG A 13 -1.76 -29.62 -1.57
C ARG A 13 -2.07 -30.68 -0.50
N PRO A 14 -1.21 -30.87 0.53
CA PRO A 14 -1.51 -31.82 1.58
C PRO A 14 -2.66 -31.30 2.46
N SER A 15 -3.77 -32.05 2.44
CA SER A 15 -4.82 -32.03 3.45
C SER A 15 -4.29 -32.65 4.75
N ALA A 16 -4.05 -31.84 5.77
CA ALA A 16 -3.80 -32.33 7.12
C ALA A 16 -5.14 -32.60 7.82
N THR A 17 -5.57 -33.86 7.82
CA THR A 17 -6.57 -34.35 8.77
C THR A 17 -5.89 -35.34 9.71
N ASN A 18 -5.64 -34.89 10.94
CA ASN A 18 -5.98 -35.63 12.16
C ASN A 18 -5.70 -34.76 13.40
N GLY A 19 -6.79 -34.35 14.07
CA GLY A 19 -6.85 -34.38 15.53
C GLY A 19 -6.39 -33.16 16.35
N ALA A 20 -6.81 -31.94 16.00
CA ALA A 20 -7.19 -30.87 16.93
C ALA A 20 -7.66 -29.65 16.13
N SER A 21 -8.94 -29.30 16.23
CA SER A 21 -9.56 -28.11 15.64
C SER A 21 -9.00 -26.84 16.30
N GLN A 22 -7.82 -26.39 15.87
CA GLN A 22 -7.31 -25.06 16.18
C GLN A 22 -7.81 -24.08 15.12
N ILE A 23 -8.82 -23.29 15.49
CA ILE A 23 -9.24 -22.12 14.71
C ILE A 23 -8.19 -21.03 14.98
N ASN A 24 -7.13 -20.99 14.16
CA ASN A 24 -6.22 -19.85 14.14
C ASN A 24 -6.88 -18.73 13.31
N GLY A 25 -7.49 -17.78 14.00
CA GLY A 25 -8.04 -16.58 13.39
C GLY A 25 -6.94 -15.53 13.22
N ASP A 26 -6.23 -15.57 12.08
CA ASP A 26 -5.23 -14.55 11.73
C ASP A 26 -5.93 -13.36 11.07
N VAL A 27 -5.78 -12.16 11.63
CA VAL A 27 -6.31 -10.89 11.06
C VAL A 27 -5.13 -10.06 10.61
N TYR A 28 -5.09 -9.64 9.34
CA TYR A 28 -3.97 -8.87 8.78
C TYR A 28 -4.37 -7.41 8.58
N PHE A 29 -3.71 -6.51 9.28
CA PHE A 29 -3.70 -5.09 8.98
C PHE A 29 -2.40 -4.75 8.28
N THR A 30 -2.50 -4.16 7.09
CA THR A 30 -1.39 -3.55 6.36
C THR A 30 -1.67 -2.04 6.27
N PRO A 31 -0.89 -1.18 6.95
CA PRO A 31 -0.83 0.22 6.55
C PRO A 31 -0.24 0.26 5.13
N GLY A 32 -0.77 1.14 4.28
CA GLY A 32 -0.36 1.22 2.87
C GLY A 32 -1.35 0.63 1.86
N GLY A 33 -2.54 0.18 2.27
CA GLY A 33 -3.60 -0.22 1.36
C GLY A 33 -4.83 0.65 1.54
N SER A 34 -5.02 1.63 0.65
CA SER A 34 -6.09 2.66 0.62
C SER A 34 -5.84 3.93 1.43
N GLY A 35 -6.10 5.06 0.77
CA GLY A 35 -5.82 6.46 1.14
C GLY A 35 -6.20 7.01 2.50
N ASP A 36 -6.90 6.24 3.32
CA ASP A 36 -7.18 6.61 4.71
C ASP A 36 -6.10 6.03 5.67
N SER A 37 -5.07 5.34 5.16
CA SER A 37 -4.13 4.53 5.97
C SER A 37 -2.95 5.26 6.60
N GLU A 38 -2.69 6.53 6.25
CA GLU A 38 -1.56 7.28 6.85
C GLU A 38 -1.90 7.91 8.22
N SER A 39 -3.20 8.00 8.55
CA SER A 39 -3.63 8.48 9.86
C SER A 39 -3.90 7.32 10.81
N ALA A 40 -3.10 7.25 11.87
CA ALA A 40 -3.27 6.32 12.97
C ALA A 40 -4.67 6.38 13.63
N SER A 41 -5.45 7.44 13.38
CA SER A 41 -6.85 7.57 13.80
C SER A 41 -7.78 6.49 13.25
N PHE A 42 -7.43 5.87 12.12
CA PHE A 42 -8.29 4.90 11.44
C PHE A 42 -7.89 3.43 11.68
N LEU A 43 -6.81 3.16 12.41
CA LEU A 43 -6.31 1.79 12.62
C LEU A 43 -7.42 0.84 13.13
N PHE A 44 -8.10 1.23 14.22
CA PHE A 44 -9.11 0.36 14.83
C PHE A 44 -10.40 0.25 14.02
N THR A 45 -10.77 1.31 13.30
CA THR A 45 -11.94 1.27 12.41
C THR A 45 -11.67 0.39 11.19
N SER A 46 -10.44 0.41 10.65
CA SER A 46 -10.01 -0.46 9.57
C SER A 46 -9.95 -1.92 10.00
N LEU A 47 -9.39 -2.20 11.18
CA LEU A 47 -9.42 -3.54 11.79
C LEU A 47 -10.87 -4.05 11.99
N ALA A 48 -11.76 -3.19 12.49
CA ALA A 48 -13.17 -3.55 12.69
C ALA A 48 -13.89 -3.86 11.37
N LYS A 49 -13.61 -3.08 10.31
CA LYS A 49 -14.12 -3.35 8.96
C LYS A 49 -13.62 -4.70 8.46
N GLN A 50 -12.32 -4.99 8.57
CA GLN A 50 -11.73 -6.27 8.16
C GLN A 50 -12.34 -7.45 8.92
N LEU A 51 -12.52 -7.32 10.23
CA LEU A 51 -13.19 -8.32 11.07
C LEU A 51 -14.62 -8.57 10.57
N ALA A 52 -15.38 -7.53 10.22
CA ALA A 52 -16.75 -7.66 9.75
C ALA A 52 -16.86 -8.33 8.36
N THR A 53 -15.97 -7.95 7.44
CA THR A 53 -16.02 -8.37 6.03
C THR A 53 -15.33 -9.70 5.76
N ARG A 54 -14.63 -10.25 6.75
CA ARG A 54 -14.00 -11.57 6.65
C ARG A 54 -15.04 -12.62 6.28
N ARG A 55 -14.86 -13.25 5.12
CA ARG A 55 -15.60 -14.45 4.72
C ARG A 55 -14.72 -15.64 5.08
N ASP A 56 -14.86 -16.17 6.29
CA ASP A 56 -14.26 -17.47 6.57
C ASP A 56 -14.92 -18.52 5.67
N THR A 57 -14.11 -19.25 4.91
CA THR A 57 -14.50 -20.50 4.27
C THR A 57 -14.67 -21.57 5.36
N ALA A 58 -15.70 -21.47 6.21
CA ALA A 58 -15.87 -22.42 7.30
C ALA A 58 -17.35 -22.61 7.71
N THR A 59 -17.65 -23.88 7.98
CA THR A 59 -18.84 -24.58 8.51
C THR A 59 -19.92 -23.77 9.27
N GLN A 60 -21.13 -24.33 9.38
CA GLN A 60 -22.30 -23.70 10.05
C GLN A 60 -22.00 -23.14 11.46
N ALA A 61 -21.09 -23.74 12.22
CA ALA A 61 -20.73 -23.29 13.57
C ALA A 61 -20.05 -21.90 13.59
N THR A 62 -19.12 -21.63 12.66
CA THR A 62 -18.43 -20.34 12.53
C THR A 62 -19.34 -19.23 11.99
N SER A 63 -20.38 -19.59 11.24
CA SER A 63 -21.36 -18.61 10.73
C SER A 63 -22.12 -17.90 11.85
N SER A 64 -22.54 -18.63 12.89
CA SER A 64 -23.30 -18.04 14.00
C SER A 64 -22.47 -17.08 14.86
N ALA A 65 -21.19 -17.39 15.08
CA ALA A 65 -20.26 -16.52 15.79
C ALA A 65 -19.95 -15.26 14.98
N HIS A 66 -19.78 -15.38 13.66
CA HIS A 66 -19.54 -14.24 12.77
C HIS A 66 -20.74 -13.29 12.70
N ILE A 67 -21.96 -13.85 12.67
CA ILE A 67 -23.19 -13.04 12.77
C ILE A 67 -23.20 -12.26 14.09
N ALA A 68 -22.87 -12.89 15.21
CA ALA A 68 -22.80 -12.20 16.50
C ALA A 68 -21.74 -11.09 16.54
N LEU A 69 -20.61 -11.28 15.87
CA LEU A 69 -19.58 -10.23 15.70
C LEU A 69 -20.14 -9.06 14.90
N GLN A 70 -20.75 -9.33 13.74
CA GLN A 70 -21.33 -8.30 12.89
C GLN A 70 -22.47 -7.54 13.59
N ASP A 71 -23.33 -8.25 14.32
CA ASP A 71 -24.42 -7.65 15.08
C ASP A 71 -23.88 -6.79 16.23
N ALA A 72 -22.82 -7.22 16.92
CA ALA A 72 -22.16 -6.41 17.94
C ALA A 72 -21.57 -5.11 17.36
N LEU A 73 -20.97 -5.17 16.15
CA LEU A 73 -20.49 -3.99 15.44
C LEU A 73 -21.63 -3.05 15.00
N ARG A 74 -22.71 -3.61 14.43
CA ARG A 74 -23.89 -2.83 14.04
C ARG A 74 -24.52 -2.15 15.26
N GLU A 75 -24.63 -2.85 16.38
CA GLU A 75 -25.18 -2.26 17.61
C GLU A 75 -24.26 -1.21 18.20
N ALA A 76 -22.93 -1.40 18.14
CA ALA A 76 -21.98 -0.37 18.57
C ALA A 76 -22.16 0.92 17.75
N LEU A 77 -22.31 0.82 16.43
CA LEU A 77 -22.59 1.96 15.55
C LEU A 77 -23.98 2.55 15.76
N ARG A 78 -24.99 1.73 16.07
CA ARG A 78 -26.36 2.21 16.34
C ARG A 78 -26.45 2.96 17.67
N GLN A 79 -25.77 2.48 18.70
CA GLN A 79 -25.75 3.11 20.03
C GLN A 79 -24.86 4.35 20.06
N ASP A 80 -23.80 4.37 19.26
CA ASP A 80 -22.81 5.44 19.25
C ASP A 80 -22.35 5.72 17.80
N PRO A 81 -23.15 6.49 17.03
CA PRO A 81 -22.85 6.78 15.62
C PRO A 81 -21.49 7.46 15.42
N ASP A 82 -21.04 8.22 16.41
CA ASP A 82 -19.77 8.95 16.39
C ASP A 82 -18.58 8.14 16.92
N VAL A 83 -18.73 6.83 17.22
CA VAL A 83 -17.65 5.99 17.77
C VAL A 83 -16.37 6.04 16.93
N ILE A 84 -16.49 6.25 15.62
CA ILE A 84 -15.39 6.39 14.66
C ILE A 84 -14.54 7.63 14.97
N ARG A 85 -15.12 8.69 15.53
CA ARG A 85 -14.43 9.95 15.89
C ARG A 85 -14.01 10.00 17.36
N LYS A 86 -14.27 8.95 18.13
CA LYS A 86 -13.95 8.90 19.56
C LYS A 86 -12.49 8.53 19.82
N SER A 87 -12.14 8.56 21.11
CA SER A 87 -10.81 8.19 21.55
C SER A 87 -10.43 6.77 21.09
N ARG A 88 -9.14 6.57 20.82
CA ARG A 88 -8.55 5.25 20.51
C ARG A 88 -9.00 4.14 21.47
N GLN A 89 -9.09 4.47 22.76
CA GLN A 89 -9.53 3.52 23.78
C GLN A 89 -10.99 3.10 23.58
N GLU A 90 -11.89 4.04 23.27
CA GLU A 90 -13.30 3.74 23.01
C GLU A 90 -13.48 2.97 21.71
N GLN A 91 -12.77 3.35 20.65
CA GLN A 91 -12.77 2.61 19.39
C GLN A 91 -12.32 1.16 19.61
N TRP A 92 -11.20 0.94 20.30
CA TRP A 92 -10.69 -0.39 20.59
C TRP A 92 -11.67 -1.25 21.40
N ASP A 93 -12.26 -0.68 22.45
CA ASP A 93 -13.23 -1.41 23.28
C ASP A 93 -14.50 -1.77 22.50
N LYS A 94 -15.09 -0.78 21.81
CA LYS A 94 -16.40 -0.94 21.16
C LYS A 94 -16.34 -1.64 19.81
N LEU A 95 -15.26 -1.45 19.06
CA LEU A 95 -15.14 -1.96 17.69
C LEU A 95 -14.27 -3.23 17.60
N ILE A 96 -13.41 -3.52 18.58
CA ILE A 96 -12.54 -4.71 18.54
C ILE A 96 -12.89 -5.66 19.69
N ILE A 97 -12.72 -5.23 20.94
CA ILE A 97 -12.83 -6.13 22.11
C ILE A 97 -14.26 -6.65 22.28
N ARG A 98 -15.27 -5.78 22.27
CA ARG A 98 -16.67 -6.19 22.45
C ARG A 98 -17.16 -7.12 21.33
N PRO A 99 -16.95 -6.81 20.03
CA PRO A 99 -17.33 -7.72 18.95
C PRO A 99 -16.63 -9.08 19.02
N LEU A 100 -15.32 -9.11 19.30
CA LEU A 100 -14.59 -10.37 19.50
C LEU A 100 -15.11 -11.14 20.72
N THR A 101 -15.46 -10.46 21.81
CA THR A 101 -16.07 -11.10 22.98
C THR A 101 -17.37 -11.81 22.62
N CYS A 102 -18.23 -11.15 21.84
CA CYS A 102 -19.48 -11.74 21.36
C CYS A 102 -19.23 -12.92 20.41
N PHE A 103 -18.21 -12.83 19.55
CA PHE A 103 -17.79 -13.92 18.68
C PHE A 103 -17.37 -15.15 19.49
N PHE A 104 -16.44 -15.00 20.43
CA PHE A 104 -15.92 -16.12 21.22
C PHE A 104 -16.96 -16.69 22.19
N ALA A 105 -17.88 -15.89 22.71
CA ALA A 105 -18.98 -16.37 23.54
C ALA A 105 -19.96 -17.29 22.77
N LYS A 106 -20.02 -17.19 21.44
CA LYS A 106 -20.90 -18.00 20.58
C LYS A 106 -20.21 -19.24 20.01
N LEU A 107 -18.89 -19.32 20.09
CA LEU A 107 -18.19 -20.54 19.73
C LEU A 107 -18.54 -21.63 20.75
N GLN A 108 -19.07 -22.76 20.27
CA GLN A 108 -19.51 -23.86 21.13
C GLN A 108 -18.35 -24.69 21.69
N ASP A 109 -17.13 -24.49 21.16
CA ASP A 109 -15.94 -25.30 21.43
C ASP A 109 -14.75 -24.43 21.91
N VAL A 110 -15.02 -23.53 22.88
CA VAL A 110 -13.98 -22.66 23.45
C VAL A 110 -13.07 -23.48 24.36
N SER A 111 -12.02 -24.04 23.79
CA SER A 111 -10.89 -24.58 24.54
C SER A 111 -10.14 -23.46 25.30
N PRO A 112 -9.47 -23.76 26.44
CA PRO A 112 -8.54 -22.84 27.10
C PRO A 112 -7.39 -22.32 26.21
N THR A 113 -7.21 -22.92 25.03
CA THR A 113 -6.21 -22.56 24.02
C THR A 113 -6.73 -21.62 22.92
N THR A 114 -8.03 -21.33 22.88
CA THR A 114 -8.63 -20.46 21.87
C THR A 114 -7.98 -19.08 21.90
N SER A 115 -7.50 -18.62 20.75
CA SER A 115 -6.75 -17.37 20.60
C SER A 115 -7.29 -16.55 19.44
N ALA A 116 -7.37 -15.23 19.63
CA ALA A 116 -7.58 -14.27 18.55
C ALA A 116 -6.21 -13.70 18.17
N VAL A 117 -5.82 -13.75 16.90
CA VAL A 117 -4.54 -13.20 16.44
C VAL A 117 -4.81 -11.97 15.58
N LEU A 118 -4.32 -10.83 16.05
CA LEU A 118 -4.28 -9.59 15.26
C LEU A 118 -2.85 -9.37 14.79
N VAL A 119 -2.66 -9.15 13.49
CA VAL A 119 -1.38 -8.82 12.87
C VAL A 119 -1.46 -7.37 12.42
N ILE A 120 -0.55 -6.53 12.91
CA ILE A 120 -0.40 -5.13 12.53
C ILE A 120 0.94 -5.02 11.84
N ASP A 121 0.90 -4.90 10.52
CA ASP A 121 2.09 -4.72 9.71
C ASP A 121 2.58 -3.26 9.78
N ALA A 122 3.87 -3.03 9.56
CA ALA A 122 4.56 -1.74 9.39
C ALA A 122 4.05 -0.59 10.30
N LEU A 123 4.01 -0.81 11.62
CA LEU A 123 3.49 0.18 12.58
C LEU A 123 4.21 1.55 12.53
N ASP A 124 5.48 1.58 12.11
CA ASP A 124 6.26 2.81 11.95
C ASP A 124 5.84 3.69 10.77
N GLU A 125 4.96 3.21 9.88
CA GLU A 125 4.36 4.05 8.83
C GLU A 125 3.29 5.00 9.38
N CYS A 126 2.93 4.89 10.67
CA CYS A 126 2.07 5.88 11.32
C CYS A 126 2.76 7.24 11.40
N SER A 127 2.09 8.28 10.89
CA SER A 127 2.61 9.65 10.73
C SER A 127 3.10 10.36 12.01
N ASN A 128 2.75 9.88 13.22
CA ASN A 128 3.10 10.53 14.48
C ASN A 128 3.52 9.53 15.58
N GLU A 129 4.68 9.79 16.19
CA GLU A 129 5.20 9.02 17.33
C GLU A 129 4.20 8.90 18.50
N ASN A 130 3.45 9.97 18.79
CA ASN A 130 2.45 9.96 19.87
C ASN A 130 1.29 9.02 19.57
N ASP A 131 0.98 8.83 18.29
CA ASP A 131 -0.06 7.91 17.88
C ASP A 131 0.40 6.46 17.99
N ILE A 132 1.64 6.15 17.58
CA ILE A 132 2.27 4.83 17.81
C ILE A 132 2.23 4.48 19.30
N LYS A 133 2.66 5.40 20.18
CA LYS A 133 2.60 5.23 21.64
C LYS A 133 1.16 4.99 22.10
N GLY A 134 0.22 5.79 21.61
CA GLY A 134 -1.20 5.69 21.93
C GLY A 134 -1.81 4.34 21.54
N ILE A 135 -1.47 3.83 20.35
CA ILE A 135 -1.90 2.53 19.84
C ILE A 135 -1.36 1.41 20.73
N ILE A 136 -0.04 1.37 20.96
CA ILE A 136 0.60 0.36 21.82
C ILE A 136 0.01 0.40 23.22
N ARG A 137 -0.24 1.59 23.79
CA ARG A 137 -0.88 1.75 25.12
C ARG A 137 -2.32 1.28 25.18
N THR A 138 -3.08 1.45 24.11
CA THR A 138 -4.47 1.01 24.05
C THR A 138 -4.55 -0.52 24.01
N MET A 139 -3.77 -1.15 23.12
CA MET A 139 -3.75 -2.61 22.96
C MET A 139 -3.18 -3.33 24.19
N ALA A 140 -2.18 -2.72 24.82
CA ALA A 140 -1.52 -3.22 26.02
C ALA A 140 -2.43 -3.49 27.23
N ARG A 141 -3.54 -2.77 27.33
CA ARG A 141 -4.34 -2.70 28.57
C ARG A 141 -5.46 -3.73 28.64
N GLN A 142 -5.72 -4.45 27.55
CA GLN A 142 -6.97 -5.18 27.40
C GLN A 142 -6.79 -6.69 27.36
N GLN A 143 -7.71 -7.37 28.04
CA GLN A 143 -7.89 -8.81 27.98
C GLN A 143 -9.14 -9.09 27.17
N LEU A 144 -9.14 -10.21 26.45
CA LEU A 144 -10.30 -10.66 25.72
C LEU A 144 -11.02 -11.72 26.57
N PRO A 145 -12.26 -11.51 27.00
CA PRO A 145 -13.02 -12.57 27.66
C PRO A 145 -13.18 -13.77 26.72
N HIS A 146 -13.11 -14.98 27.27
CA HIS A 146 -13.29 -16.25 26.55
C HIS A 146 -12.22 -16.61 25.51
N ALA A 147 -11.18 -15.80 25.29
CA ALA A 147 -10.08 -16.15 24.39
C ALA A 147 -8.78 -15.41 24.75
N ARG A 148 -7.64 -15.89 24.26
CA ARG A 148 -6.36 -15.16 24.40
C ARG A 148 -6.17 -14.22 23.22
N LEU A 149 -6.08 -12.92 23.47
CA LEU A 149 -5.69 -11.98 22.43
C LEU A 149 -4.17 -12.01 22.24
N ARG A 150 -3.73 -12.29 21.01
CA ARG A 150 -2.33 -12.21 20.60
C ARG A 150 -2.22 -11.15 19.52
N ILE A 151 -1.23 -10.30 19.63
CA ILE A 151 -0.98 -9.23 18.66
C ILE A 151 0.44 -9.40 18.15
N ILE A 152 0.57 -9.58 16.84
CA ILE A 152 1.84 -9.60 16.12
C ILE A 152 1.98 -8.21 15.50
N ILE A 153 3.12 -7.57 15.72
CA ILE A 153 3.41 -6.25 15.17
C ILE A 153 4.72 -6.37 14.41
N THR A 154 4.75 -5.88 13.18
CA THR A 154 5.99 -5.65 12.44
C THR A 154 6.27 -4.14 12.43
N SER A 155 7.54 -3.78 12.52
CA SER A 155 7.97 -2.39 12.45
C SER A 155 9.48 -2.32 12.20
N ARG A 156 9.97 -1.22 11.62
CA ARG A 156 11.40 -0.89 11.67
C ARG A 156 11.87 -0.75 13.13
N PRO A 157 13.16 -0.99 13.43
CA PRO A 157 13.68 -1.01 14.81
C PRO A 157 13.82 0.40 15.42
N GLU A 158 12.76 1.20 15.35
CA GLU A 158 12.72 2.55 15.90
C GLU A 158 12.79 2.53 17.43
N THR A 159 13.61 3.43 17.99
CA THR A 159 13.88 3.52 19.42
C THR A 159 12.59 3.61 20.25
N LEU A 160 11.57 4.29 19.74
CA LEU A 160 10.33 4.55 20.47
C LEU A 160 9.43 3.33 20.59
N VAL A 161 9.30 2.53 19.53
CA VAL A 161 8.57 1.26 19.58
C VAL A 161 9.23 0.36 20.63
N ARG A 162 10.55 0.25 20.60
CA ARG A 162 11.33 -0.55 21.56
C ARG A 162 11.14 -0.07 23.01
N LEU A 163 11.18 1.24 23.25
CA LEU A 163 11.02 1.82 24.59
C LEU A 163 9.62 1.57 25.15
N GLU A 164 8.57 1.77 24.36
CA GLU A 164 7.18 1.57 24.84
C GLU A 164 6.88 0.13 25.25
N PHE A 165 7.49 -0.87 24.59
CA PHE A 165 7.36 -2.27 24.99
C PHE A 165 8.22 -2.60 26.22
N SER A 166 9.43 -2.06 26.31
CA SER A 166 10.35 -2.29 27.44
C SER A 166 9.77 -1.82 28.77
N ASP A 167 9.01 -0.73 28.77
CA ASP A 167 8.41 -0.15 29.99
C ASP A 167 7.16 -0.90 30.50
N LYS A 168 6.65 -1.90 29.76
CA LYS A 168 5.38 -2.57 30.08
C LYS A 168 5.56 -3.93 30.73
N ARG A 169 5.71 -3.92 32.05
CA ARG A 169 5.82 -5.15 32.87
C ARG A 169 4.56 -6.02 32.92
N ASN A 170 3.40 -5.49 32.52
CA ASN A 170 2.11 -6.17 32.64
C ASN A 170 1.72 -6.96 31.37
N ILE A 171 2.58 -7.00 30.35
CA ILE A 171 2.30 -7.68 29.08
C ILE A 171 3.44 -8.65 28.80
N LEU A 172 3.07 -9.90 28.50
CA LEU A 172 4.02 -10.84 27.92
C LEU A 172 4.27 -10.41 26.47
N HIS A 173 5.43 -9.83 26.21
CA HIS A 173 5.87 -9.52 24.85
C HIS A 173 7.21 -10.22 24.57
N SER A 174 7.43 -10.55 23.32
CA SER A 174 8.70 -11.08 22.81
C SER A 174 9.04 -10.29 21.56
N SER A 175 10.25 -9.76 21.51
CA SER A 175 10.76 -9.09 20.31
C SER A 175 11.62 -10.08 19.53
N LEU A 176 11.40 -10.17 18.23
CA LEU A 176 12.28 -10.88 17.31
C LEU A 176 12.91 -9.83 16.39
N SER A 177 14.19 -9.54 16.59
CA SER A 177 14.93 -8.70 15.67
C SER A 177 15.37 -9.54 14.48
N LEU A 178 14.98 -9.14 13.27
CA LEU A 178 15.48 -9.80 12.06
C LEU A 178 16.96 -9.48 11.79
N ASP A 179 17.48 -8.39 12.36
CA ASP A 179 18.91 -8.03 12.29
C ASP A 179 19.80 -9.00 13.10
N ASP A 180 19.24 -9.68 14.10
CA ASP A 180 19.95 -10.65 14.93
C ASP A 180 20.04 -12.04 14.26
N VAL A 181 19.34 -12.24 13.14
CA VAL A 181 19.35 -13.52 12.41
C VAL A 181 20.72 -13.68 11.75
N PRO A 182 21.45 -14.80 11.99
CA PRO A 182 22.75 -14.99 11.39
C PRO A 182 22.69 -14.99 9.85
N GLN A 183 23.61 -14.28 9.21
CA GLN A 183 23.65 -14.13 7.74
C GLN A 183 23.58 -15.47 6.99
N HIS A 184 24.20 -16.53 7.50
CA HIS A 184 24.18 -17.85 6.85
C HIS A 184 22.78 -18.48 6.79
N VAL A 185 21.88 -18.14 7.72
CA VAL A 185 20.47 -18.58 7.70
C VAL A 185 19.73 -17.81 6.61
N ILE A 186 19.90 -16.50 6.56
CA ILE A 186 19.31 -15.62 5.54
C ILE A 186 19.75 -16.06 4.15
N ASP A 187 21.05 -16.31 3.95
CA ASP A 187 21.61 -16.76 2.68
C ASP A 187 21.06 -18.13 2.27
N ALA A 188 20.83 -19.05 3.22
CA ALA A 188 20.26 -20.36 2.94
C ALA A 188 18.78 -20.28 2.52
N ASP A 189 17.99 -19.42 3.16
CA ASP A 189 16.59 -19.20 2.80
C ASP A 189 16.47 -18.48 1.45
N LEU A 190 17.33 -17.49 1.21
CA LEU A 190 17.41 -16.79 -0.06
C LEU A 190 17.85 -17.72 -1.20
N ALA A 191 18.80 -18.62 -0.96
CA ALA A 191 19.21 -19.63 -1.93
C ALA A 191 18.03 -20.54 -2.29
N ARG A 192 17.25 -20.97 -1.30
CA ARG A 192 16.05 -21.79 -1.53
C ARG A 192 14.99 -21.03 -2.33
N PHE A 193 14.76 -19.76 -2.00
CA PHE A 193 13.85 -18.89 -2.75
C PHE A 193 14.29 -18.74 -4.22
N LEU A 194 15.55 -18.38 -4.45
CA LEU A 194 16.10 -18.21 -5.80
C LEU A 194 16.06 -19.51 -6.60
N HIS A 195 16.41 -20.64 -5.99
CA HIS A 195 16.29 -21.96 -6.65
C HIS A 195 14.87 -22.23 -7.11
N SER A 196 13.88 -22.07 -6.22
CA SER A 196 12.48 -22.31 -6.58
C SER A 196 11.99 -21.38 -7.69
N ARG A 197 12.42 -20.11 -7.70
CA ARG A 197 12.05 -19.16 -8.77
C ARG A 197 12.78 -19.46 -10.09
N PHE A 198 14.04 -19.87 -10.04
CA PHE A 198 14.78 -20.25 -11.23
C PHE A 198 14.26 -21.54 -11.85
N ASP A 199 13.83 -22.51 -11.04
CA ASP A 199 13.13 -23.69 -11.52
C ASP A 199 11.86 -23.30 -12.29
N ALA A 200 11.05 -22.40 -11.73
CA ALA A 200 9.85 -21.90 -12.40
C ALA A 200 10.18 -21.16 -13.71
N ILE A 201 11.23 -20.33 -13.75
CA ILE A 201 11.67 -19.64 -14.98
C ILE A 201 12.12 -20.65 -16.04
N ARG A 202 12.88 -21.67 -15.64
CA ARG A 202 13.34 -22.76 -16.53
C ARG A 202 12.16 -23.49 -17.15
N ASP A 203 11.12 -23.80 -16.38
CA ASP A 203 9.94 -24.51 -16.88
C ASP A 203 9.16 -23.71 -17.95
N HIS A 204 9.31 -22.38 -17.99
CA HIS A 204 8.66 -21.50 -18.96
C HIS A 204 9.57 -21.06 -20.12
N GLN A 205 10.87 -21.38 -20.08
CA GLN A 205 11.83 -21.00 -21.12
C GLN A 205 12.52 -22.22 -21.72
N GLU A 206 12.25 -22.48 -23.00
CA GLU A 206 12.97 -23.48 -23.77
C GLU A 206 14.46 -23.10 -23.95
N GLY A 207 15.34 -24.11 -23.85
CA GLY A 207 16.77 -23.96 -24.12
C GLY A 207 17.66 -23.59 -22.92
N LEU A 208 17.09 -23.47 -21.71
CA LEU A 208 17.87 -23.42 -20.48
C LEU A 208 18.27 -24.84 -20.03
N THR A 209 19.49 -24.98 -19.51
CA THR A 209 20.00 -26.26 -19.01
C THR A 209 19.38 -26.62 -17.65
N GLU A 210 19.37 -27.90 -17.28
CA GLU A 210 18.85 -28.34 -15.98
C GLU A 210 19.57 -27.67 -14.80
N ASP A 211 20.87 -27.40 -14.96
CA ASP A 211 21.71 -26.75 -13.95
C ASP A 211 21.62 -25.23 -13.95
N TRP A 212 20.82 -24.61 -14.83
CA TRP A 212 20.66 -23.16 -14.89
C TRP A 212 20.15 -22.57 -13.55
N PRO A 213 20.71 -21.45 -13.07
CA PRO A 213 21.76 -20.61 -13.67
C PRO A 213 23.21 -21.04 -13.36
N GLY A 214 23.39 -22.18 -12.69
CA GLY A 214 24.67 -22.69 -12.22
C GLY A 214 25.04 -22.16 -10.83
N LEU A 215 25.76 -22.98 -10.06
CA LEU A 215 26.16 -22.67 -8.69
C LEU A 215 26.98 -21.37 -8.57
N HIS A 216 27.82 -21.08 -9.57
CA HIS A 216 28.62 -19.85 -9.59
C HIS A 216 27.76 -18.59 -9.69
N ALA A 217 26.77 -18.58 -10.59
CA ALA A 217 25.85 -17.47 -10.76
C ALA A 217 25.02 -17.27 -9.49
N LEU A 218 24.46 -18.35 -8.94
CA LEU A 218 23.70 -18.31 -7.70
C LEU A 218 24.50 -17.71 -6.55
N ASN A 219 25.73 -18.18 -6.31
CA ASN A 219 26.59 -17.65 -5.25
C ASN A 219 26.93 -16.16 -5.45
N LYS A 220 27.06 -15.72 -6.70
CA LYS A 220 27.29 -14.30 -7.03
C LYS A 220 26.03 -13.47 -6.77
N LEU A 221 24.84 -14.01 -7.03
CA LEU A 221 23.57 -13.34 -6.71
C LEU A 221 23.32 -13.26 -5.22
N LEU A 222 23.58 -14.33 -4.44
CA LEU A 222 23.43 -14.31 -2.98
C LEU A 222 24.25 -13.17 -2.35
N ARG A 223 25.52 -13.03 -2.78
CA ARG A 223 26.38 -11.92 -2.35
C ARG A 223 25.83 -10.53 -2.72
N ARG A 224 25.10 -10.40 -3.82
CA ARG A 224 24.52 -9.12 -4.27
C ARG A 224 23.22 -8.78 -3.59
N CYS A 225 22.37 -9.78 -3.36
CA CYS A 225 21.17 -9.59 -2.58
C CYS A 225 21.55 -9.09 -1.19
N GLY A 226 22.65 -9.60 -0.62
CA GLY A 226 23.15 -9.17 0.68
C GLY A 226 22.05 -9.30 1.75
N GLY A 227 21.32 -10.41 1.74
CA GLY A 227 20.19 -10.66 2.63
C GLY A 227 18.85 -10.02 2.24
N LEU A 228 18.79 -9.16 1.22
CA LEU A 228 17.55 -8.51 0.80
C LEU A 228 16.71 -9.42 -0.11
N PHE A 229 15.60 -9.95 0.41
CA PHE A 229 14.62 -10.70 -0.39
C PHE A 229 14.01 -9.86 -1.51
N ILE A 230 13.82 -8.56 -1.30
CA ILE A 230 13.28 -7.66 -2.33
C ILE A 230 14.19 -7.56 -3.56
N TYR A 231 15.52 -7.64 -3.38
CA TYR A 231 16.44 -7.71 -4.53
C TYR A 231 16.19 -9.00 -5.32
N ALA A 232 16.11 -10.15 -4.62
CA ALA A 232 15.92 -11.45 -5.26
C ALA A 232 14.56 -11.53 -5.98
N GLU A 233 13.50 -11.01 -5.35
CA GLU A 233 12.17 -10.95 -5.96
C GLU A 233 12.13 -10.04 -7.19
N THR A 234 12.70 -8.84 -7.09
CA THR A 234 12.81 -7.90 -8.22
C THR A 234 13.61 -8.52 -9.37
N LEU A 235 14.71 -9.22 -9.06
CA LEU A 235 15.48 -9.96 -10.05
C LEU A 235 14.65 -11.05 -10.73
N CYS A 236 13.99 -11.92 -9.97
CA CYS A 236 13.18 -13.00 -10.54
C CYS A 236 12.06 -12.45 -11.42
N LEU A 237 11.32 -11.45 -10.94
CA LEU A 237 10.29 -10.79 -11.74
C LEU A 237 10.89 -10.18 -13.01
N TYR A 238 12.02 -9.48 -12.91
CA TYR A 238 12.73 -8.90 -14.06
C TYR A 238 13.14 -9.94 -15.10
N LEU A 239 13.50 -11.15 -14.69
CA LEU A 239 13.80 -12.25 -15.62
C LEU A 239 12.51 -12.78 -16.27
N GLU A 240 11.46 -12.99 -15.48
CA GLU A 240 10.14 -13.46 -15.93
C GLU A 240 9.43 -12.48 -16.87
N GLU A 241 9.80 -11.20 -16.87
CA GLU A 241 9.21 -10.23 -17.80
C GLU A 241 9.43 -10.63 -19.26
N ASP A 242 10.56 -11.25 -19.56
CA ASP A 242 10.95 -11.58 -20.92
C ASP A 242 11.59 -12.95 -20.93
N CYS A 243 10.73 -13.96 -20.78
CA CYS A 243 11.15 -15.36 -20.67
C CYS A 243 12.01 -15.81 -21.84
N GLN A 244 11.96 -15.18 -23.02
CA GLN A 244 12.84 -15.53 -24.13
C GLN A 244 14.29 -15.06 -23.93
N HIS A 245 14.50 -14.05 -23.09
CA HIS A 245 15.79 -13.40 -22.87
C HIS A 245 16.28 -13.50 -21.41
N SER A 246 15.70 -14.36 -20.56
CA SER A 246 16.08 -14.48 -19.15
C SER A 246 17.58 -14.72 -18.97
N GLN A 247 18.20 -15.58 -19.79
CA GLN A 247 19.65 -15.80 -19.72
C GLN A 247 20.46 -14.53 -20.02
N SER A 248 20.09 -13.75 -21.05
CA SER A 248 20.78 -12.51 -21.40
C SER A 248 20.58 -11.42 -20.33
N ARG A 249 19.36 -11.33 -19.78
CA ARG A 249 19.03 -10.44 -18.65
C ARG A 249 19.82 -10.80 -17.40
N LEU A 250 19.91 -12.10 -17.08
CA LEU A 250 20.71 -12.59 -15.96
C LEU A 250 22.19 -12.24 -16.14
N GLN A 251 22.76 -12.44 -17.34
CA GLN A 251 24.14 -12.05 -17.63
C GLN A 251 24.34 -10.54 -17.49
N THR A 252 23.37 -9.73 -17.90
CA THR A 252 23.42 -8.26 -17.72
C THR A 252 23.54 -7.90 -16.24
N VAL A 253 22.71 -8.52 -15.39
CA VAL A 253 22.80 -8.34 -13.94
C VAL A 253 24.16 -8.82 -13.44
N LEU A 254 24.58 -10.05 -13.74
CA LEU A 254 25.85 -10.61 -13.28
C LEU A 254 27.09 -9.81 -13.76
N ASN A 255 27.05 -9.18 -14.92
CA ASN A 255 28.19 -8.46 -15.48
C ASN A 255 28.36 -7.05 -14.93
N LYS A 256 27.31 -6.43 -14.36
CA LYS A 256 27.44 -5.14 -13.68
C LYS A 256 28.44 -5.26 -12.53
N THR A 257 29.53 -4.50 -12.55
CA THR A 257 30.40 -4.38 -11.37
C THR A 257 29.68 -3.45 -10.41
N THR A 258 29.15 -3.97 -9.30
CA THR A 258 28.66 -3.11 -8.22
C THR A 258 29.82 -2.18 -7.86
N LEU A 259 29.66 -0.88 -8.12
CA LEU A 259 30.59 0.11 -7.59
C LEU A 259 30.67 -0.19 -6.10
N GLN A 260 31.87 -0.39 -5.55
CA GLN A 260 32.11 -0.80 -4.17
C GLN A 260 31.64 0.28 -3.17
N GLY A 261 30.34 0.53 -3.11
CA GLY A 261 29.64 1.28 -2.08
C GLY A 261 29.36 0.34 -0.92
N LYS A 262 29.65 0.79 0.30
CA LYS A 262 29.60 -0.02 1.52
C LYS A 262 28.16 -0.24 2.06
N GLY A 263 27.17 -0.48 1.22
CA GLY A 263 25.77 -0.63 1.69
C GLY A 263 24.89 -1.53 0.82
N HIS A 264 23.96 -2.26 1.46
CA HIS A 264 22.97 -3.11 0.78
C HIS A 264 22.02 -2.32 -0.14
N THR A 265 21.78 -1.04 0.20
CA THR A 265 20.99 -0.11 -0.60
C THR A 265 21.58 0.15 -1.99
N THR A 266 22.91 0.15 -2.15
CA THR A 266 23.52 0.40 -3.47
C THR A 266 23.31 -0.75 -4.45
N ALA A 267 23.25 -2.00 -3.97
CA ALA A 267 22.97 -3.15 -4.82
C ALA A 267 21.50 -3.16 -5.28
N LEU A 268 20.57 -2.79 -4.40
CA LEU A 268 19.16 -2.67 -4.75
C LEU A 268 18.92 -1.50 -5.72
N ASP A 269 19.58 -0.36 -5.51
CA ASP A 269 19.56 0.78 -6.44
C ASP A 269 20.08 0.39 -7.83
N ASP A 270 21.18 -0.38 -7.90
CA ASP A 270 21.70 -0.93 -9.16
C ASP A 270 20.68 -1.86 -9.84
N MET A 271 19.92 -2.64 -9.06
CA MET A 271 18.88 -3.52 -9.58
C MET A 271 17.71 -2.70 -10.16
N TYR A 272 17.20 -1.71 -9.43
CA TYR A 272 16.16 -0.82 -9.92
C TYR A 272 16.59 -0.05 -11.17
N LEU A 273 17.81 0.47 -11.19
CA LEU A 273 18.36 1.10 -12.38
C LEU A 273 18.45 0.12 -13.55
N THR A 274 18.81 -1.16 -13.30
CA THR A 274 18.80 -2.19 -14.35
C THR A 274 17.41 -2.40 -14.95
N VAL A 275 16.38 -2.47 -14.10
CA VAL A 275 14.98 -2.59 -14.52
C VAL A 275 14.60 -1.40 -15.40
N LEU A 276 14.79 -0.17 -14.89
CA LEU A 276 14.40 1.06 -15.60
C LEU A 276 15.15 1.23 -16.92
N THR A 277 16.48 1.08 -16.92
CA THR A 277 17.27 1.18 -18.17
C THR A 277 16.82 0.15 -19.20
N ASN A 278 16.51 -1.09 -18.77
CA ASN A 278 16.02 -2.11 -19.71
C ASN A 278 14.60 -1.82 -20.21
N ALA A 279 13.71 -1.33 -19.34
CA ALA A 279 12.34 -0.92 -19.68
C ALA A 279 12.30 0.14 -20.78
N PHE A 280 13.32 1.01 -20.82
CA PHE A 280 13.42 2.15 -21.73
C PHE A 280 14.63 2.08 -22.69
N LYS A 281 15.29 0.92 -22.83
CA LYS A 281 16.52 0.78 -23.66
C LYS A 281 16.35 1.15 -25.12
N ASN A 282 15.16 0.92 -25.67
CA ASN A 282 14.86 1.20 -27.07
C ASN A 282 14.65 2.70 -27.35
N LEU A 283 14.55 3.55 -26.32
CA LEU A 283 14.46 5.00 -26.50
C LEU A 283 15.72 5.58 -27.16
N SER A 284 16.89 4.95 -26.95
CA SER A 284 18.14 5.36 -27.59
C SER A 284 18.10 5.34 -29.13
N LYS A 285 17.18 4.55 -29.72
CA LYS A 285 17.00 4.41 -31.18
C LYS A 285 15.95 5.37 -31.76
N LEU A 286 15.24 6.11 -30.91
CA LEU A 286 14.19 7.03 -31.31
C LEU A 286 14.74 8.43 -31.63
N SER A 287 13.97 9.22 -32.36
CA SER A 287 14.24 10.65 -32.52
C SER A 287 14.17 11.39 -31.17
N GLU A 288 14.81 12.56 -31.06
CA GLU A 288 14.76 13.36 -29.83
C GLU A 288 13.33 13.71 -29.42
N SER A 289 12.46 14.06 -30.37
CA SER A 289 11.04 14.32 -30.09
C SER A 289 10.29 13.12 -29.51
N GLU A 290 10.62 11.90 -29.93
CA GLU A 290 10.01 10.68 -29.41
C GLU A 290 10.55 10.32 -28.03
N LYS A 291 11.84 10.59 -27.77
CA LYS A 291 12.43 10.47 -26.43
C LYS A 291 11.77 11.41 -25.45
N ASP A 292 11.60 12.68 -25.83
CA ASP A 292 10.93 13.70 -25.02
C ASP A 292 9.49 13.29 -24.71
N ARG A 293 8.74 12.80 -25.71
CA ARG A 293 7.37 12.29 -25.50
C ARG A 293 7.35 11.09 -24.56
N SER A 294 8.30 10.17 -24.69
CA SER A 294 8.37 9.00 -23.80
C SER A 294 8.77 9.38 -22.39
N LYS A 295 9.66 10.37 -22.21
CA LYS A 295 10.04 10.90 -20.91
C LYS A 295 8.88 11.62 -20.26
N ASP A 296 8.18 12.47 -21.00
CA ASP A 296 6.99 13.17 -20.52
C ASP A 296 5.92 12.17 -20.04
N LEU A 297 5.66 11.12 -20.82
CA LEU A 297 4.72 10.07 -20.45
C LEU A 297 5.19 9.30 -19.20
N TYR A 298 6.47 8.95 -19.12
CA TYR A 298 7.04 8.31 -17.94
C TYR A 298 6.89 9.18 -16.69
N ASP A 299 7.25 10.47 -16.79
CA ASP A 299 7.14 11.42 -15.68
C ASP A 299 5.70 11.66 -15.27
N HIS A 300 4.77 11.67 -16.22
CA HIS A 300 3.35 11.78 -15.89
C HIS A 300 2.87 10.57 -15.11
N VAL A 301 3.10 9.37 -15.65
CA VAL A 301 2.55 8.13 -15.08
C VAL A 301 3.28 7.72 -13.80
N VAL A 302 4.60 7.53 -13.88
CA VAL A 302 5.41 7.11 -12.73
C VAL A 302 5.52 8.22 -11.71
N GLY A 303 5.69 9.47 -12.15
CA GLY A 303 5.68 10.61 -11.24
C GLY A 303 4.37 10.73 -10.48
N SER A 304 3.21 10.56 -11.13
CA SER A 304 1.92 10.51 -10.42
C SER A 304 1.90 9.37 -9.40
N ILE A 305 2.19 8.13 -9.80
CA ILE A 305 2.20 6.96 -8.90
C ILE A 305 3.09 7.18 -7.66
N VAL A 306 4.23 7.85 -7.84
CA VAL A 306 5.16 8.18 -6.76
C VAL A 306 4.57 9.18 -5.76
N VAL A 307 3.76 10.14 -6.21
CA VAL A 307 3.22 11.22 -5.37
C VAL A 307 1.76 11.05 -4.97
N LEU A 308 1.06 10.04 -5.49
CA LEU A 308 -0.32 9.74 -5.12
C LEU A 308 -0.45 9.54 -3.61
N GLN A 309 -1.53 10.08 -3.03
CA GLN A 309 -1.88 9.86 -1.62
C GLN A 309 -2.68 8.57 -1.41
N ASP A 310 -3.39 8.13 -2.46
CA ASP A 310 -4.21 6.93 -2.47
C ASP A 310 -3.81 6.08 -3.68
N ASP A 311 -3.71 4.77 -3.51
CA ASP A 311 -3.49 3.88 -4.65
C ASP A 311 -4.71 3.90 -5.58
N LEU A 312 -4.48 4.28 -6.84
CA LEU A 312 -5.52 4.38 -7.86
C LEU A 312 -5.47 3.20 -8.82
N SER A 313 -6.63 2.78 -9.32
CA SER A 313 -6.70 1.85 -10.46
C SER A 313 -6.20 2.49 -11.75
N THR A 314 -5.92 1.69 -12.79
CA THR A 314 -5.49 2.21 -14.09
C THR A 314 -6.57 3.07 -14.76
N SER A 315 -7.84 2.70 -14.60
CA SER A 315 -8.99 3.47 -15.07
C SER A 315 -9.07 4.83 -14.37
N THR A 316 -8.94 4.84 -13.04
CA THR A 316 -9.01 6.07 -12.23
C THR A 316 -7.82 7.00 -12.53
N LEU A 317 -6.60 6.46 -12.64
CA LEU A 317 -5.42 7.24 -12.99
C LEU A 317 -5.52 7.84 -14.39
N SER A 318 -6.09 7.11 -15.36
CA SER A 318 -6.33 7.60 -16.72
C SER A 318 -7.29 8.79 -16.72
N CYS A 319 -8.39 8.70 -15.97
CA CYS A 319 -9.35 9.81 -15.85
C CYS A 319 -8.76 11.02 -15.13
N LEU A 320 -7.93 10.81 -14.10
CA LEU A 320 -7.27 11.88 -13.37
C LEU A 320 -6.24 12.62 -14.26
N THR A 321 -5.28 11.87 -14.81
CA THR A 321 -4.14 12.43 -15.56
C THR A 321 -4.46 12.80 -17.00
N ARG A 322 -5.60 12.32 -17.53
CA ARG A 322 -5.98 12.39 -18.95
C ARG A 322 -4.97 11.70 -19.89
N VAL A 323 -4.08 10.87 -19.35
CA VAL A 323 -3.25 9.96 -20.12
C VAL A 323 -4.10 8.77 -20.54
N SER A 324 -3.96 8.32 -21.79
CA SER A 324 -4.76 7.21 -22.29
C SER A 324 -4.49 5.94 -21.47
N HIS A 325 -5.53 5.14 -21.23
CA HIS A 325 -5.38 3.85 -20.54
C HIS A 325 -4.32 2.96 -21.22
N PHE A 326 -4.24 3.01 -22.56
CA PHE A 326 -3.24 2.28 -23.32
C PHE A 326 -1.80 2.71 -22.95
N ASP A 327 -1.55 4.01 -22.89
CA ASP A 327 -0.22 4.55 -22.57
C ASP A 327 0.19 4.25 -21.12
N ILE A 328 -0.76 4.35 -20.17
CA ILE A 328 -0.53 3.94 -18.77
C ILE A 328 -0.14 2.46 -18.71
N MET A 329 -0.95 1.59 -19.33
CA MET A 329 -0.67 0.15 -19.37
C MET A 329 0.66 -0.17 -20.03
N ALA A 330 1.05 0.57 -21.07
CA ALA A 330 2.33 0.39 -21.73
C ALA A 330 3.52 0.71 -20.80
N ILE A 331 3.41 1.72 -19.94
CA ILE A 331 4.41 2.02 -18.90
C ILE A 331 4.41 0.94 -17.82
N LEU A 332 3.24 0.59 -17.27
CA LEU A 332 3.11 -0.40 -16.20
C LEU A 332 3.64 -1.78 -16.63
N HIS A 333 3.36 -2.22 -17.86
CA HIS A 333 3.84 -3.50 -18.38
C HIS A 333 5.38 -3.56 -18.48
N ARG A 334 6.03 -2.43 -18.77
CA ARG A 334 7.50 -2.32 -18.81
C ARG A 334 8.13 -2.32 -17.42
N LEU A 335 7.35 -2.03 -16.37
CA LEU A 335 7.79 -1.85 -14.99
C LEU A 335 7.20 -2.91 -14.05
N ARG A 336 6.69 -4.03 -14.56
CA ARG A 336 5.99 -5.04 -13.74
C ARG A 336 6.86 -5.70 -12.66
N SER A 337 8.19 -5.63 -12.79
CA SER A 337 9.14 -6.09 -11.78
C SER A 337 9.26 -5.15 -10.57
N VAL A 338 8.70 -3.94 -10.63
CA VAL A 338 8.74 -2.94 -9.55
C VAL A 338 7.38 -2.30 -9.26
N ILE A 339 6.42 -2.39 -10.19
CA ILE A 339 5.04 -1.91 -10.02
C ILE A 339 4.08 -3.08 -10.28
N LYS A 340 3.18 -3.33 -9.33
CA LYS A 340 2.19 -4.41 -9.39
C LYS A 340 0.84 -3.86 -9.86
N GLN A 341 0.25 -4.58 -10.81
CA GLN A 341 -1.12 -4.39 -11.27
C GLN A 341 -1.79 -5.76 -11.35
N SER A 342 -2.80 -6.02 -10.52
CA SER A 342 -3.48 -7.33 -10.41
C SER A 342 -4.87 -7.38 -11.07
N GLY A 343 -5.25 -6.33 -11.81
CA GLY A 343 -6.54 -6.23 -12.50
C GLY A 343 -6.80 -4.80 -13.02
N ILE A 344 -7.87 -4.61 -13.79
CA ILE A 344 -8.25 -3.30 -14.34
C ILE A 344 -8.70 -2.34 -13.23
N GLU A 345 -9.50 -2.85 -12.29
CA GLU A 345 -10.03 -2.08 -11.15
C GLU A 345 -9.20 -2.27 -9.87
N SER A 346 -8.09 -3.01 -9.95
CA SER A 346 -7.18 -3.15 -8.82
C SER A 346 -6.27 -1.92 -8.72
N PRO A 347 -6.00 -1.43 -7.49
CA PRO A 347 -5.06 -0.34 -7.32
C PRO A 347 -3.66 -0.68 -7.86
N ILE A 348 -3.02 0.30 -8.48
CA ILE A 348 -1.62 0.25 -8.87
C ILE A 348 -0.80 0.40 -7.59
N THR A 349 0.06 -0.57 -7.30
CA THR A 349 0.89 -0.56 -6.08
C THR A 349 2.35 -0.76 -6.45
N LEU A 350 3.26 -0.20 -5.67
CA LEU A 350 4.67 -0.53 -5.80
C LEU A 350 4.93 -1.92 -5.22
N LEU A 351 5.88 -2.66 -5.79
CA LEU A 351 6.30 -3.94 -5.19
C LEU A 351 6.88 -3.72 -3.79
N HIS A 352 7.58 -2.60 -3.60
CA HIS A 352 8.16 -2.21 -2.33
C HIS A 352 8.44 -0.70 -2.29
N GLU A 353 8.31 -0.08 -1.13
CA GLU A 353 8.47 1.37 -0.93
C GLU A 353 9.87 1.89 -1.28
N THR A 354 10.90 1.06 -1.14
CA THR A 354 12.28 1.41 -1.51
C THR A 354 12.45 1.78 -2.99
N PHE A 355 11.52 1.35 -3.86
CA PHE A 355 11.50 1.81 -5.25
C PHE A 355 11.08 3.28 -5.35
N ARG A 356 10.05 3.70 -4.60
CA ARG A 356 9.63 5.11 -4.50
C ARG A 356 10.79 5.98 -4.04
N GLU A 357 11.44 5.56 -2.96
CA GLU A 357 12.60 6.28 -2.41
C GLU A 357 13.76 6.37 -3.41
N PHE A 358 14.02 5.29 -4.16
CA PHE A 358 15.08 5.26 -5.17
C PHE A 358 14.80 6.26 -6.31
N VAL A 359 13.61 6.21 -6.93
CA VAL A 359 13.30 7.08 -8.08
C VAL A 359 13.16 8.55 -7.68
N SER A 360 12.80 8.82 -6.42
CA SER A 360 12.60 10.17 -5.90
C SER A 360 13.89 10.85 -5.41
N ASP A 361 14.97 10.10 -5.16
CA ASP A 361 16.24 10.64 -4.70
C ASP A 361 17.28 10.63 -5.84
N GLN A 362 17.61 11.82 -6.34
CA GLN A 362 18.63 12.03 -7.39
C GLN A 362 20.04 11.56 -6.97
N ARG A 363 20.30 11.40 -5.66
CA ARG A 363 21.57 10.83 -5.17
C ARG A 363 21.63 9.32 -5.40
N ARG A 364 20.48 8.65 -5.44
CA ARG A 364 20.31 7.21 -5.66
C ARG A 364 20.07 6.92 -7.14
N CYS A 365 19.04 7.49 -7.74
CA CYS A 365 18.78 7.38 -9.18
C CYS A 365 19.57 8.42 -9.96
N LYS A 366 20.79 8.05 -10.37
CA LYS A 366 21.74 8.96 -11.03
C LYS A 366 21.39 9.28 -12.50
N ASP A 367 20.51 8.49 -13.11
CA ASP A 367 20.05 8.74 -14.46
C ASP A 367 18.91 9.77 -14.42
N VAL A 368 19.20 11.00 -14.83
CA VAL A 368 18.24 12.12 -14.82
C VAL A 368 17.02 11.84 -15.71
N HIS A 369 17.14 10.97 -16.72
CA HIS A 369 16.00 10.58 -17.55
C HIS A 369 15.07 9.58 -16.87
N LEU A 370 15.49 8.95 -15.77
CA LEU A 370 14.73 7.94 -15.04
C LEU A 370 14.37 8.38 -13.62
N ALA A 371 15.11 9.34 -13.07
CA ALA A 371 14.76 9.99 -11.81
C ALA A 371 13.46 10.79 -11.95
N VAL A 372 12.66 10.75 -10.88
CA VAL A 372 11.40 11.49 -10.74
C VAL A 372 11.66 12.68 -9.84
N ASP A 373 11.42 13.89 -10.34
CA ASP A 373 11.34 15.08 -9.51
C ASP A 373 9.95 15.13 -8.86
N THR A 374 9.89 14.84 -7.56
CA THR A 374 8.64 14.80 -6.80
C THR A 374 7.94 16.15 -6.74
N LYS A 375 8.68 17.27 -6.75
CA LYS A 375 8.07 18.61 -6.77
C LYS A 375 7.36 18.85 -8.10
N THR A 376 8.03 18.52 -9.21
CA THR A 376 7.45 18.60 -10.54
C THR A 376 6.25 17.64 -10.70
N ALA A 377 6.35 16.43 -10.16
CA ALA A 377 5.26 15.47 -10.16
C ALA A 377 4.04 15.97 -9.36
N HIS A 378 4.25 16.46 -8.13
CA HIS A 378 3.17 17.06 -7.33
C HIS A 378 2.49 18.22 -8.06
N ARG A 379 3.26 19.11 -8.71
CA ARG A 379 2.69 20.22 -9.49
C ARG A 379 1.87 19.73 -10.70
N ARG A 380 2.32 18.68 -11.37
CA ARG A 380 1.57 18.08 -12.49
C ARG A 380 0.26 17.46 -12.00
N THR A 381 0.32 16.68 -10.91
CA THR A 381 -0.87 16.07 -10.30
C THR A 381 -1.83 17.11 -9.74
N PHE A 382 -1.35 18.23 -9.19
CA PHE A 382 -2.19 19.37 -8.80
C PHE A 382 -2.98 19.91 -10.00
N ASN A 383 -2.30 20.17 -11.12
CA ASN A 383 -2.95 20.67 -12.34
C ASN A 383 -4.00 19.69 -12.89
N ASP A 384 -3.70 18.39 -12.85
CA ASP A 384 -4.68 17.35 -13.21
C ASP A 384 -5.89 17.35 -12.28
N CYS A 385 -5.67 17.44 -10.96
CA CYS A 385 -6.76 17.56 -9.99
C CYS A 385 -7.61 18.81 -10.26
N LEU A 386 -6.99 19.97 -10.41
CA LEU A 386 -7.69 21.23 -10.63
C LEU A 386 -8.53 21.21 -11.91
N HIS A 387 -8.01 20.59 -12.98
CA HIS A 387 -8.75 20.38 -14.22
C HIS A 387 -9.95 19.45 -14.01
N VAL A 388 -9.77 18.31 -13.34
CA VAL A 388 -10.86 17.38 -13.01
C VAL A 388 -11.94 18.10 -12.21
N LEU A 389 -11.56 18.83 -11.16
CA LEU A 389 -12.51 19.58 -10.33
C LEU A 389 -13.27 20.62 -11.14
N SER A 390 -12.58 21.41 -11.96
CA SER A 390 -13.21 22.45 -12.79
C SER A 390 -14.18 21.89 -13.83
N ALA A 391 -13.96 20.66 -14.28
CA ALA A 391 -14.80 19.98 -15.27
C ALA A 391 -16.01 19.26 -14.65
N HIS A 392 -15.90 18.76 -13.42
CA HIS A 392 -16.92 17.89 -12.80
C HIS A 392 -17.74 18.58 -11.71
N LEU A 393 -17.14 19.54 -10.98
CA LEU A 393 -17.85 20.21 -9.90
C LEU A 393 -18.93 21.13 -10.43
N LYS A 394 -20.15 20.94 -9.94
CA LYS A 394 -21.33 21.74 -10.23
C LYS A 394 -22.23 21.76 -9.00
N GLN A 395 -23.20 22.66 -8.98
CA GLN A 395 -24.25 22.63 -7.96
C GLN A 395 -25.06 21.33 -8.09
N ASP A 396 -25.39 20.72 -6.95
CA ASP A 396 -26.19 19.49 -6.86
C ASP A 396 -25.49 18.33 -7.60
N LEU A 397 -24.29 17.98 -7.12
CA LEU A 397 -23.41 16.96 -7.71
C LEU A 397 -24.12 15.62 -7.92
N CYS A 398 -24.99 15.25 -6.98
CA CYS A 398 -25.70 13.97 -6.96
C CYS A 398 -27.12 14.04 -7.55
N ASP A 399 -27.53 15.17 -8.15
CA ASP A 399 -28.87 15.43 -8.73
C ASP A 399 -30.02 15.06 -7.78
N LEU A 400 -29.90 15.43 -6.51
CA LEU A 400 -30.88 15.12 -5.46
C LEU A 400 -32.00 16.16 -5.39
N LYS A 401 -31.79 17.35 -5.97
CA LYS A 401 -32.77 18.45 -6.07
C LYS A 401 -33.32 18.91 -4.72
N ASP A 402 -32.56 18.67 -3.65
CA ASP A 402 -32.89 19.00 -2.28
C ASP A 402 -31.62 19.45 -1.56
N PRO A 403 -31.34 20.75 -1.43
CA PRO A 403 -30.10 21.25 -0.84
C PRO A 403 -30.01 21.03 0.68
N GLY A 404 -31.11 20.66 1.34
CA GLY A 404 -31.14 20.37 2.78
C GLY A 404 -30.98 18.90 3.12
N ILE A 405 -30.76 18.04 2.10
CA ILE A 405 -30.68 16.60 2.31
C ILE A 405 -29.43 16.24 3.12
N ALA A 406 -29.60 15.41 4.15
CA ALA A 406 -28.49 14.91 4.93
C ALA A 406 -27.81 13.75 4.20
N VAL A 407 -26.49 13.58 4.40
CA VAL A 407 -25.72 12.47 3.81
C VAL A 407 -26.29 11.09 4.18
N TYR A 408 -26.92 10.99 5.35
CA TYR A 408 -27.54 9.76 5.86
C TYR A 408 -29.04 9.62 5.52
N ASP A 409 -29.58 10.46 4.65
CA ASP A 409 -30.97 10.37 4.20
C ASP A 409 -31.17 9.09 3.35
N PRO A 410 -32.27 8.32 3.54
CA PRO A 410 -32.53 7.10 2.77
C PRO A 410 -32.59 7.27 1.24
N ARG A 411 -32.77 8.50 0.74
CA ARG A 411 -32.76 8.83 -0.70
C ARG A 411 -31.35 8.90 -1.30
N VAL A 412 -30.34 8.97 -0.44
CA VAL A 412 -28.91 8.99 -0.79
C VAL A 412 -28.39 7.56 -0.73
N ASP A 413 -27.98 7.04 -1.87
CA ASP A 413 -27.27 5.76 -1.94
C ASP A 413 -25.84 5.96 -2.46
N SER A 414 -25.00 4.96 -2.21
CA SER A 414 -23.59 4.99 -2.62
C SER A 414 -23.40 5.04 -4.14
N VAL A 415 -24.40 4.62 -4.92
CA VAL A 415 -24.33 4.61 -6.39
C VAL A 415 -24.47 6.03 -6.91
N LYS A 416 -25.45 6.80 -6.43
CA LYS A 416 -25.61 8.21 -6.77
C LYS A 416 -24.40 9.06 -6.39
N ILE A 417 -23.82 8.80 -5.22
CA ILE A 417 -22.58 9.48 -4.81
C ILE A 417 -21.46 9.13 -5.79
N LEU A 418 -21.32 7.86 -6.19
CA LEU A 418 -20.28 7.45 -7.15
C LEU A 418 -20.53 8.01 -8.56
N ASP A 419 -21.78 8.16 -8.97
CA ASP A 419 -22.16 8.74 -10.26
C ASP A 419 -21.84 10.25 -10.30
N GLY A 420 -22.14 10.98 -9.22
CA GLY A 420 -21.85 12.42 -9.10
C GLY A 420 -20.38 12.72 -8.77
N LEU A 421 -19.74 11.82 -8.03
CA LEU A 421 -18.34 11.88 -7.61
C LEU A 421 -17.64 10.56 -7.95
N PRO A 422 -17.26 10.34 -9.23
CA PRO A 422 -16.43 9.21 -9.62
C PRO A 422 -15.08 9.21 -8.89
N LEU A 423 -14.41 8.06 -8.80
CA LEU A 423 -13.20 7.88 -7.99
C LEU A 423 -12.07 8.90 -8.29
N HIS A 424 -11.87 9.29 -9.55
CA HIS A 424 -10.86 10.30 -9.91
C HIS A 424 -11.24 11.70 -9.44
N VAL A 425 -12.55 12.00 -9.35
CA VAL A 425 -13.07 13.24 -8.78
C VAL A 425 -12.94 13.21 -7.26
N GLN A 426 -13.24 12.08 -6.61
CA GLN A 426 -13.05 11.93 -5.16
C GLN A 426 -11.59 12.16 -4.76
N TYR A 427 -10.65 11.58 -5.51
CA TYR A 427 -9.22 11.82 -5.32
C TYR A 427 -8.88 13.30 -5.43
N ALA A 428 -9.29 13.94 -6.54
CA ALA A 428 -9.02 15.36 -6.77
C ALA A 428 -9.63 16.25 -5.69
N VAL A 429 -10.86 15.94 -5.24
CA VAL A 429 -11.56 16.68 -4.18
C VAL A 429 -10.78 16.61 -2.87
N CYS A 430 -10.26 15.44 -2.52
CA CYS A 430 -9.54 15.24 -1.26
C CYS A 430 -8.11 15.79 -1.28
N HIS A 431 -7.40 15.69 -2.41
CA HIS A 431 -5.93 15.76 -2.40
C HIS A 431 -5.33 16.92 -3.20
N TRP A 432 -6.12 17.72 -3.92
CA TRP A 432 -5.56 18.80 -4.74
C TRP A 432 -4.70 19.79 -3.93
N THR A 433 -5.08 20.13 -2.69
CA THR A 433 -4.32 21.09 -1.86
C THR A 433 -2.99 20.55 -1.37
N ILE A 434 -2.87 19.25 -1.07
CA ILE A 434 -1.58 18.67 -0.65
C ILE A 434 -0.60 18.60 -1.82
N HIS A 435 -1.10 18.36 -3.04
CA HIS A 435 -0.27 18.45 -4.25
C HIS A 435 0.18 19.89 -4.54
N LEU A 436 -0.67 20.88 -4.34
CA LEU A 436 -0.29 22.30 -4.45
C LEU A 436 0.84 22.65 -3.48
N GLU A 437 0.67 22.28 -2.22
CA GLU A 437 1.64 22.59 -1.17
C GLU A 437 3.01 21.95 -1.44
N ARG A 438 3.03 20.64 -1.74
CA ARG A 438 4.27 19.90 -1.99
C ARG A 438 4.90 20.25 -3.33
N GLY A 439 4.10 20.66 -4.31
CA GLY A 439 4.57 21.17 -5.61
C GLY A 439 5.13 22.59 -5.53
N GLY A 440 4.72 23.36 -4.52
CA GLY A 440 4.98 24.79 -4.41
C GLY A 440 4.08 25.60 -5.34
N ILE A 441 3.90 26.88 -5.00
CA ILE A 441 3.04 27.81 -5.74
C ILE A 441 3.88 28.61 -6.73
N ASP A 442 3.43 28.68 -7.99
CA ASP A 442 3.91 29.64 -8.97
C ASP A 442 2.83 30.66 -9.39
N ALA A 443 3.23 31.68 -10.15
CA ALA A 443 2.32 32.78 -10.54
C ALA A 443 1.16 32.30 -11.43
N THR A 444 1.35 31.22 -12.19
CA THR A 444 0.29 30.67 -13.05
C THR A 444 -0.74 29.89 -12.24
N ASP A 445 -0.30 29.24 -11.16
CA ASP A 445 -1.19 28.54 -10.22
C ASP A 445 -2.15 29.51 -9.53
N LEU A 446 -1.70 30.70 -9.13
CA LEU A 446 -2.54 31.68 -8.45
C LEU A 446 -3.77 32.08 -9.26
N CYS A 447 -3.59 32.37 -10.55
CA CYS A 447 -4.70 32.74 -11.42
C CYS A 447 -5.70 31.58 -11.58
N ALA A 448 -5.19 30.34 -11.68
CA ALA A 448 -6.00 29.14 -11.82
C ALA A 448 -6.78 28.83 -10.52
N ILE A 449 -6.13 28.95 -9.36
CA ILE A 449 -6.74 28.79 -8.03
C ILE A 449 -7.80 29.86 -7.81
N ASP A 450 -7.49 31.13 -8.10
CA ASP A 450 -8.45 32.23 -7.95
C ASP A 450 -9.70 32.00 -8.79
N THR A 451 -9.51 31.64 -10.07
CA THR A 451 -10.62 31.29 -10.98
C THR A 451 -11.44 30.11 -10.45
N PHE A 452 -10.75 29.08 -9.95
CA PHE A 452 -11.38 27.90 -9.39
C PHE A 452 -12.20 28.22 -8.13
N LEU A 453 -11.64 28.96 -7.18
CA LEU A 453 -12.32 29.30 -5.92
C LEU A 453 -13.55 30.17 -6.18
N HIS A 454 -13.44 31.19 -7.03
CA HIS A 454 -14.58 32.05 -7.38
C HIS A 454 -15.75 31.27 -7.99
N LYS A 455 -15.46 30.22 -8.77
CA LYS A 455 -16.47 29.47 -9.50
C LYS A 455 -16.95 28.21 -8.77
N HIS A 456 -16.08 27.53 -8.02
CA HIS A 456 -16.30 26.17 -7.55
C HIS A 456 -16.05 25.95 -6.05
N LEU A 457 -15.73 26.98 -5.25
CA LEU A 457 -15.52 26.81 -3.80
C LEU A 457 -16.70 26.11 -3.11
N LEU A 458 -17.93 26.59 -3.34
CA LEU A 458 -19.12 26.00 -2.71
C LEU A 458 -19.41 24.59 -3.24
N HIS A 459 -19.17 24.33 -4.53
CA HIS A 459 -19.31 23.00 -5.12
C HIS A 459 -18.29 22.02 -4.54
N TRP A 460 -17.08 22.48 -4.23
CA TRP A 460 -16.05 21.67 -3.60
C TRP A 460 -16.39 21.37 -2.13
N VAL A 461 -16.91 22.34 -1.38
CA VAL A 461 -17.41 22.11 -0.01
C VAL A 461 -18.59 21.12 -0.01
N GLU A 462 -19.49 21.22 -0.99
CA GLU A 462 -20.55 20.23 -1.21
C GLU A 462 -19.97 18.83 -1.43
N ALA A 463 -18.98 18.69 -2.32
CA ALA A 463 -18.31 17.42 -2.60
C ALA A 463 -17.63 16.82 -1.35
N MET A 464 -16.88 17.62 -0.59
CA MET A 464 -16.25 17.18 0.67
C MET A 464 -17.30 16.75 1.70
N SER A 465 -18.44 17.41 1.73
CA SER A 465 -19.55 17.05 2.62
C SER A 465 -20.16 15.69 2.24
N TRP A 466 -20.35 15.42 0.95
CA TRP A 466 -20.80 14.11 0.45
C TRP A 466 -19.84 12.97 0.81
N LEU A 467 -18.54 13.26 0.85
CA LEU A 467 -17.51 12.30 1.28
C LEU A 467 -17.36 12.20 2.80
N ASN A 468 -18.19 12.89 3.58
CA ASN A 468 -18.09 13.03 5.04
C ASN A 468 -16.75 13.63 5.53
N LYS A 469 -16.07 14.40 4.66
CA LYS A 469 -14.76 15.02 4.90
C LYS A 469 -14.86 16.53 5.17
N TYR A 470 -15.96 16.98 5.79
CA TYR A 470 -16.16 18.40 6.09
C TYR A 470 -15.07 18.99 7.03
N PRO A 471 -14.64 18.31 8.12
CA PRO A 471 -13.53 18.80 8.94
C PRO A 471 -12.23 19.02 8.15
N GLU A 472 -11.89 18.08 7.26
CA GLU A 472 -10.73 18.13 6.38
C GLU A 472 -10.84 19.28 5.37
N ALA A 473 -12.06 19.60 4.92
CA ALA A 473 -12.29 20.76 4.05
C ALA A 473 -11.97 22.08 4.76
N VAL A 474 -12.34 22.21 6.04
CA VAL A 474 -12.04 23.41 6.86
C VAL A 474 -10.53 23.55 7.08
N GLU A 475 -9.83 22.45 7.38
CA GLU A 475 -8.38 22.43 7.51
C GLU A 475 -7.69 22.81 6.20
N SER A 476 -8.15 22.23 5.08
CA SER A 476 -7.62 22.50 3.74
C SER A 476 -7.81 23.97 3.32
N ILE A 477 -8.96 24.59 3.60
CA ILE A 477 -9.19 26.03 3.35
C ILE A 477 -8.24 26.89 4.21
N SER A 478 -8.07 26.53 5.49
CA SER A 478 -7.21 27.28 6.41
C SER A 478 -5.75 27.24 5.92
N ARG A 479 -5.29 26.06 5.51
CA ARG A 479 -3.94 25.86 4.97
C ARG A 479 -3.75 26.58 3.63
N LEU A 480 -4.74 26.55 2.75
CA LEU A 480 -4.72 27.29 1.49
C LEU A 480 -4.62 28.80 1.74
N TYR A 481 -5.37 29.33 2.71
CA TYR A 481 -5.27 30.74 3.09
C TYR A 481 -3.87 31.10 3.58
N GLU A 482 -3.27 30.29 4.46
CA GLU A 482 -1.89 30.50 4.94
C GLU A 482 -0.87 30.49 3.79
N LEU A 483 -0.98 29.51 2.88
CA LEU A 483 -0.09 29.39 1.73
C LEU A 483 -0.17 30.61 0.79
N LEU A 484 -1.38 31.10 0.51
CA LEU A 484 -1.59 32.26 -0.36
C LEU A 484 -1.12 33.57 0.30
N VAL A 485 -1.31 33.72 1.62
CA VAL A 485 -0.84 34.90 2.38
C VAL A 485 0.69 34.95 2.48
N ILE A 486 1.35 33.80 2.58
CA ILE A 486 2.83 33.75 2.59
C ILE A 486 3.38 34.18 1.23
N TYR A 487 2.77 33.71 0.13
CA TYR A 487 3.21 34.06 -1.22
C TYR A 487 3.10 35.56 -1.50
N ASP A 488 2.02 36.22 -1.10
CA ASP A 488 1.83 37.68 -1.30
C ASP A 488 2.88 38.55 -0.58
N LYS A 489 3.63 37.98 0.38
CA LYS A 489 4.69 38.66 1.14
C LYS A 489 6.11 38.41 0.61
N THR A 490 6.29 37.46 -0.30
CA THR A 490 7.58 37.09 -0.91
C THR A 490 7.69 37.61 -2.32
#